data_AF-V8AP58-F1
#
_entry.id   AF-V8AP58-F1
#
_cell.length_a   1.000
_cell.length_b   1.000
_cell.length_c   1.000
_cell.angle_alpha   90.00
_cell.angle_beta   90.00
_cell.angle_gamma   90.00
#
_symmetry.space_group_name_H-M   'P 1'
#
loop_
_entity.id
_entity.type
_entity.pdbx_description
1 polymer ?
#
loop_
_entity_poly.entity_id
_entity_poly.type
_entity_poly.pdbx_seq_one_letter_code
_entity_poly.pdbx_strand_id
1 'polypeptide(L)'
;MNSELIIALIIAMIAGAWLFIAGMYIYKRYDENRYKKRLAVEKLLREIEVRNTLNQKIIEILNRPIIGDDEEIVNPRSDVKVPFYDYNFLKNYTSMYNLYIPAYFLSTFFKNLSHHLAVFEDEQDLKNGGYIFKEARPIFENFSVEITEDIENKKKELEEAKNIYPSMLKRQYYNI
;
A
#
# COMPACT_ATOMS: atom_id res chain seq x y z
N MET A 1 -16.87 -5.69 68.06
CA MET A 1 -17.20 -5.74 66.63
C MET A 1 -17.63 -7.17 66.33
N ASN A 2 -18.86 -7.38 65.85
CA ASN A 2 -19.45 -8.71 65.74
C ASN A 2 -18.74 -9.49 64.63
N SER A 3 -18.36 -10.74 64.90
CA SER A 3 -17.64 -11.64 63.97
C SER A 3 -18.37 -11.80 62.63
N GLU A 4 -19.69 -11.80 62.64
CA GLU A 4 -20.54 -11.86 61.44
C GLU A 4 -20.33 -10.66 60.50
N LEU A 5 -20.13 -9.47 61.07
CA LEU A 5 -19.92 -8.23 60.33
C LEU A 5 -18.55 -8.23 59.63
N ILE A 6 -17.55 -8.84 60.28
CA ILE A 6 -16.21 -9.04 59.72
C ILE A 6 -16.24 -10.04 58.56
N ILE A 7 -16.96 -11.15 58.71
CA ILE A 7 -17.11 -12.18 57.66
C ILE A 7 -17.83 -11.59 56.43
N ALA A 8 -18.90 -10.82 56.64
CA ALA A 8 -19.62 -10.17 55.55
C ALA A 8 -18.75 -9.17 54.77
N LEU A 9 -17.92 -8.39 55.46
CA LEU A 9 -16.97 -7.46 54.83
C LEU A 9 -15.92 -8.19 53.99
N ILE A 10 -15.38 -9.31 54.49
CA ILE A 10 -14.40 -10.12 53.75
C ILE A 10 -15.04 -10.72 52.48
N ILE A 11 -16.26 -11.25 52.58
CA ILE A 11 -16.97 -11.81 51.42
C ILE A 11 -17.26 -10.72 50.38
N ALA A 12 -17.72 -9.55 50.80
CA ALA A 12 -17.98 -8.41 49.90
C ALA A 12 -16.69 -7.93 49.20
N MET A 13 -15.57 -7.89 49.93
CA MET A 13 -14.27 -7.52 49.35
C MET A 13 -13.79 -8.54 48.31
N ILE A 14 -13.94 -9.84 48.59
CA ILE A 14 -13.60 -10.92 47.65
C ILE A 14 -14.49 -10.85 46.41
N ALA A 15 -15.80 -10.67 46.58
CA ALA A 15 -16.73 -10.53 45.47
C ALA A 15 -16.42 -9.30 44.60
N GLY A 16 -16.11 -8.15 45.22
CA GLY A 16 -15.70 -6.93 44.51
C GLY A 16 -14.40 -7.11 43.73
N ALA A 17 -13.40 -7.78 44.32
CA ALA A 17 -12.14 -8.09 43.65
C ALA A 17 -12.34 -8.99 42.41
N TRP A 18 -13.19 -10.01 42.51
CA TRP A 18 -13.51 -10.89 41.38
C TRP A 18 -14.24 -10.15 40.25
N LEU A 19 -15.20 -9.28 40.58
CA LEU A 19 -15.89 -8.45 39.59
C LEU A 19 -14.93 -7.48 38.88
N PHE A 20 -13.99 -6.89 39.64
CA PHE A 20 -12.98 -6.01 39.06
C PHE A 20 -12.06 -6.76 38.09
N ILE A 21 -11.57 -7.95 38.46
CA ILE A 21 -10.73 -8.79 37.59
C ILE A 21 -11.49 -9.19 36.32
N ALA A 22 -12.75 -9.63 36.46
CA ALA A 22 -13.59 -9.99 35.32
C ALA A 22 -13.83 -8.80 34.38
N GLY A 23 -14.13 -7.62 34.95
CA GLY A 23 -14.29 -6.37 34.20
C GLY A 23 -13.03 -5.98 33.44
N MET A 24 -11.86 -6.02 34.10
CA MET A 24 -10.56 -5.74 33.49
C MET A 24 -10.23 -6.72 32.35
N TYR A 25 -10.53 -8.01 32.52
CA TYR A 25 -10.29 -9.02 31.49
C TYR A 25 -11.16 -8.79 30.24
N ILE A 26 -12.45 -8.49 30.42
CA ILE A 26 -13.37 -8.18 29.31
C ILE A 26 -12.91 -6.90 28.61
N TYR A 27 -12.57 -5.86 29.37
CA TYR A 27 -12.11 -4.58 28.82
C TYR A 27 -10.84 -4.75 27.99
N LYS A 28 -9.82 -5.44 28.52
CA LYS A 28 -8.56 -5.69 27.81
C LYS A 28 -8.79 -6.43 26.50
N ARG A 29 -9.64 -7.47 26.50
CA ARG A 29 -9.96 -8.24 25.29
C ARG A 29 -10.73 -7.40 24.26
N TYR A 30 -11.62 -6.52 24.72
CA TYR A 30 -12.32 -5.58 23.85
C TYR A 30 -11.34 -4.59 23.20
N ASP A 31 -10.43 -4.01 23.99
CA ASP A 31 -9.47 -3.01 23.51
C ASP A 31 -8.44 -3.60 22.54
N GLU A 32 -7.89 -4.78 22.84
CA GLU A 32 -6.98 -5.49 21.94
C GLU A 32 -7.64 -5.81 20.58
N ASN A 33 -8.89 -6.27 20.61
CA ASN A 33 -9.65 -6.54 19.39
C ASN A 33 -9.91 -5.26 18.60
N ARG A 34 -10.21 -4.16 19.29
CA ARG A 34 -10.39 -2.84 18.67
C ARG A 34 -9.10 -2.37 18.02
N TYR A 35 -7.97 -2.49 18.71
CA TYR A 35 -6.66 -2.11 18.22
C TYR A 35 -6.23 -2.93 16.99
N LYS A 36 -6.35 -4.25 17.04
CA LYS A 36 -6.06 -5.14 15.89
C LYS A 36 -6.89 -4.78 14.66
N LYS A 37 -8.17 -4.44 14.84
CA LYS A 37 -9.06 -4.03 13.75
C LYS A 37 -8.64 -2.68 13.16
N ARG A 38 -8.28 -1.71 14.01
CA ARG A 38 -7.77 -0.41 13.56
C ARG A 38 -6.50 -0.58 12.72
N LEU A 39 -5.56 -1.39 13.20
CA LEU A 39 -4.34 -1.71 12.46
C LEU A 39 -4.62 -2.36 11.11
N ALA A 40 -5.61 -3.26 11.03
CA ALA A 40 -6.00 -3.89 9.77
C ALA A 40 -6.53 -2.87 8.75
N VAL A 41 -7.38 -1.93 9.19
CA VAL A 41 -7.90 -0.84 8.34
C VAL A 41 -6.78 0.11 7.90
N GLU A 42 -5.92 0.54 8.84
CA GLU A 42 -4.78 1.41 8.52
C GLU A 42 -3.80 0.73 7.54
N LYS A 43 -3.59 -0.59 7.68
CA LYS A 43 -2.78 -1.36 6.74
C LYS A 43 -3.41 -1.36 5.34
N LEU A 44 -4.71 -1.65 5.22
CA LEU A 44 -5.42 -1.65 3.93
C LEU A 44 -5.38 -0.27 3.27
N LEU A 45 -5.61 0.80 4.02
CA LEU A 45 -5.50 2.17 3.52
C LEU A 45 -4.10 2.45 2.96
N ARG A 46 -3.06 2.06 3.69
CA ARG A 46 -1.67 2.24 3.24
C ARG A 46 -1.34 1.37 2.03
N GLU A 47 -1.82 0.13 1.98
CA GLU A 47 -1.67 -0.72 0.79
C GLU A 47 -2.29 -0.05 -0.46
N ILE A 48 -3.49 0.52 -0.33
CA ILE A 48 -4.17 1.24 -1.41
C ILE A 48 -3.41 2.50 -1.80
N GLU A 49 -2.97 3.32 -0.83
CA GLU A 49 -2.23 4.56 -1.07
C GLU A 49 -0.93 4.30 -1.84
N VAL A 50 -0.13 3.36 -1.36
CA VAL A 50 1.16 3.01 -1.97
C VAL A 50 0.98 2.53 -3.40
N ARG A 51 0.00 1.65 -3.64
CA ARG A 51 -0.27 1.11 -4.98
C ARG A 51 -0.81 2.18 -5.92
N ASN A 52 -1.64 3.09 -5.43
CA ASN A 52 -2.10 4.25 -6.22
C ASN A 52 -0.94 5.15 -6.64
N THR A 53 -0.05 5.52 -5.72
CA THR A 53 1.12 6.34 -6.05
C THR A 53 2.02 5.65 -7.07
N LEU A 54 2.24 4.35 -6.93
CA LEU A 54 2.99 3.57 -7.92
C LEU A 54 2.31 3.59 -9.29
N ASN A 55 1.00 3.34 -9.35
CA ASN A 55 0.25 3.34 -10.60
C ASN A 55 0.23 4.72 -11.27
N GLN A 56 0.05 5.78 -10.48
CA GLN A 56 0.11 7.15 -10.98
C GLN A 56 1.45 7.46 -11.65
N LYS A 57 2.57 7.02 -11.05
CA LYS A 57 3.89 7.20 -11.66
C LYS A 57 4.04 6.40 -12.96
N ILE A 58 3.52 5.18 -13.01
CA ILE A 58 3.50 4.37 -14.24
C ILE A 58 2.72 5.06 -15.37
N ILE A 59 1.54 5.59 -15.05
CA ILE A 59 0.69 6.33 -15.99
C ILE A 59 1.39 7.62 -16.44
N GLU A 60 2.06 8.34 -15.53
CA GLU A 60 2.85 9.53 -15.85
C GLU A 60 3.96 9.22 -16.87
N ILE A 61 4.67 8.10 -16.68
CA ILE A 61 5.69 7.63 -17.61
C ILE A 61 5.08 7.29 -18.98
N LEU A 62 3.96 6.56 -19.00
CA LEU A 62 3.26 6.15 -20.24
C LEU A 62 2.74 7.33 -21.07
N ASN A 63 2.25 8.37 -20.39
CA ASN A 63 1.64 9.55 -21.02
C ASN A 63 2.63 10.67 -21.31
N ARG A 64 3.92 10.47 -21.00
CA ARG A 64 4.94 11.47 -21.26
C ARG A 64 5.09 11.66 -22.77
N PRO A 65 5.00 12.90 -23.28
CA PRO A 65 5.20 13.14 -24.69
C PRO A 65 6.66 12.86 -25.08
N ILE A 66 6.83 12.18 -26.20
CA ILE A 66 8.12 12.02 -26.89
C ILE A 66 8.25 13.22 -27.82
N ILE A 67 9.31 14.01 -27.67
CA ILE A 67 9.48 15.29 -28.37
C ILE A 67 10.92 15.42 -28.85
N GLY A 68 11.12 16.05 -30.01
CA GLY A 68 12.45 16.46 -30.48
C GLY A 68 13.30 15.28 -30.91
N ASP A 69 14.57 15.24 -30.48
CA ASP A 69 15.54 14.20 -30.85
C ASP A 69 15.09 12.77 -30.46
N ASP A 70 14.14 12.66 -29.51
CA ASP A 70 13.56 11.37 -29.13
C ASP A 70 12.61 10.79 -30.19
N GLU A 71 12.02 11.61 -31.07
CA GLU A 71 11.06 11.14 -32.09
C GLU A 71 11.74 10.26 -33.16
N GLU A 72 13.02 10.50 -33.44
CA GLU A 72 13.78 9.70 -34.40
C GLU A 72 14.12 8.31 -33.86
N ILE A 73 14.21 8.19 -32.52
CA ILE A 73 14.72 6.99 -31.85
C ILE A 73 13.59 6.19 -31.21
N VAL A 74 12.54 6.84 -30.71
CA VAL A 74 11.48 6.23 -29.89
C VAL A 74 10.18 6.16 -30.68
N ASN A 75 9.64 4.96 -30.88
CA ASN A 75 8.30 4.81 -31.45
C ASN A 75 7.24 5.02 -30.35
N PRO A 76 6.42 6.10 -30.39
CA PRO A 76 5.49 6.40 -29.31
C PRO A 76 4.41 5.33 -29.08
N ARG A 77 4.14 4.49 -30.09
CA ARG A 77 3.10 3.45 -30.02
C ARG A 77 3.57 2.15 -29.37
N SER A 78 4.86 1.87 -29.35
CA SER A 78 5.41 0.60 -28.85
C SER A 78 6.42 0.80 -27.73
N ASP A 79 7.17 1.89 -27.77
CA ASP A 79 8.32 2.11 -26.91
C ASP A 79 7.94 3.02 -25.74
N VAL A 80 8.73 2.90 -24.66
CA VAL A 80 8.60 3.74 -23.47
C VAL A 80 9.96 4.31 -23.12
N LYS A 81 10.04 5.64 -23.07
CA LYS A 81 11.20 6.34 -22.52
C LYS A 81 10.97 6.59 -21.03
N VAL A 82 11.87 6.08 -20.20
CA VAL A 82 11.83 6.25 -18.74
C VAL A 82 13.04 7.07 -18.30
N PRO A 83 12.83 8.31 -17.85
CA PRO A 83 13.91 9.12 -17.29
C PRO A 83 14.64 8.43 -16.13
N PHE A 84 15.93 8.70 -15.95
CA PHE A 84 16.72 8.06 -14.90
C PHE A 84 16.12 8.23 -13.50
N TYR A 85 15.60 9.41 -13.19
CA TYR A 85 15.00 9.69 -11.90
C TYR A 85 13.68 8.92 -11.69
N ASP A 86 12.88 8.71 -12.74
CA ASP A 86 11.65 7.93 -12.68
C ASP A 86 11.96 6.44 -12.52
N TYR A 87 12.97 5.93 -13.23
CA TYR A 87 13.44 4.56 -13.07
C TYR A 87 13.97 4.30 -11.64
N ASN A 88 14.77 5.23 -11.11
CA ASN A 88 15.26 5.17 -9.74
C ASN A 88 14.13 5.29 -8.72
N PHE A 89 13.14 6.16 -8.97
CA PHE A 89 11.93 6.24 -8.14
C PHE A 89 11.24 4.89 -8.10
N LEU A 90 10.97 4.26 -9.25
CA LEU A 90 10.30 2.96 -9.30
C LEU A 90 11.08 1.92 -8.48
N LYS A 91 12.41 1.84 -8.62
CA LYS A 91 13.22 0.89 -7.82
C LYS A 91 13.23 1.20 -6.33
N ASN A 92 13.41 2.46 -5.95
CA ASN A 92 13.50 2.86 -4.55
C ASN A 92 12.14 2.77 -3.84
N TYR A 93 11.09 3.29 -4.46
CA TYR A 93 9.73 3.27 -3.93
C TYR A 93 9.27 1.83 -3.67
N THR A 94 9.52 0.96 -4.63
CA THR A 94 9.11 -0.45 -4.53
C THR A 94 9.91 -1.22 -3.49
N SER A 95 11.19 -0.88 -3.30
CA SER A 95 12.00 -1.40 -2.19
C SER A 95 11.53 -0.90 -0.82
N MET A 96 11.21 0.39 -0.69
CA MET A 96 10.79 1.00 0.57
C MET A 96 9.43 0.48 1.05
N TYR A 97 8.52 0.22 0.11
CA TYR A 97 7.15 -0.20 0.40
C TYR A 97 6.87 -1.68 0.05
N ASN A 98 7.90 -2.52 0.11
CA ASN A 98 7.81 -3.95 -0.21
C ASN A 98 6.80 -4.75 0.64
N LEU A 99 6.45 -4.26 1.83
CA LEU A 99 5.42 -4.86 2.71
C LEU A 99 4.00 -4.54 2.26
N TYR A 100 3.83 -3.52 1.42
CA TYR A 100 2.55 -3.00 0.96
C TYR A 100 2.30 -3.28 -0.53
N ILE A 101 3.33 -3.66 -1.29
CA ILE A 101 3.25 -4.03 -2.70
C ILE A 101 3.57 -5.53 -2.82
N PRO A 102 2.75 -6.34 -3.51
CA PRO A 102 3.06 -7.76 -3.67
C PRO A 102 4.37 -7.95 -4.45
N ALA A 103 5.27 -8.81 -3.96
CA ALA A 103 6.61 -8.96 -4.52
C ALA A 103 6.61 -9.42 -6.00
N TYR A 104 5.62 -10.23 -6.40
CA TYR A 104 5.52 -10.79 -7.75
C TYR A 104 5.29 -9.72 -8.82
N PHE A 105 4.58 -8.63 -8.50
CA PHE A 105 4.35 -7.50 -9.40
C PHE A 105 5.68 -6.95 -9.89
N LEU A 106 6.57 -6.70 -8.95
CA LEU A 106 7.80 -5.98 -9.17
C LEU A 106 8.87 -6.86 -9.81
N SER A 107 9.01 -8.10 -9.31
CA SER A 107 9.96 -9.04 -9.89
C SER A 107 9.62 -9.35 -11.34
N THR A 108 8.33 -9.49 -11.67
CA THR A 108 7.89 -9.82 -13.03
C THR A 108 8.00 -8.60 -13.93
N PHE A 109 7.57 -7.43 -13.45
CA PHE A 109 7.66 -6.18 -14.20
C PHE A 109 9.10 -5.83 -14.58
N PHE A 110 10.01 -5.74 -13.60
CA PHE A 110 11.40 -5.36 -13.88
C PHE A 110 12.15 -6.43 -14.69
N LYS A 111 11.84 -7.72 -14.47
CA LYS A 111 12.42 -8.80 -15.28
C LYS A 111 11.97 -8.68 -16.73
N ASN A 112 10.67 -8.57 -16.99
CA ASN A 112 10.14 -8.41 -18.34
C ASN A 112 10.71 -7.15 -18.99
N LEU A 113 10.67 -6.02 -18.28
CA LEU A 113 11.19 -4.74 -18.76
C LEU A 113 12.68 -4.81 -19.16
N SER A 114 13.50 -5.55 -18.41
CA SER A 114 14.94 -5.66 -18.69
C SER A 114 15.26 -6.29 -20.06
N HIS A 115 14.38 -7.15 -20.58
CA HIS A 115 14.56 -7.76 -21.91
C HIS A 115 14.35 -6.78 -23.06
N HIS A 116 13.74 -5.64 -22.77
CA HIS A 116 13.37 -4.61 -23.74
C HIS A 116 14.28 -3.38 -23.67
N LEU A 117 15.30 -3.39 -22.82
CA LEU A 117 16.23 -2.26 -22.68
C LEU A 117 17.04 -2.07 -23.95
N ALA A 118 16.91 -0.92 -24.61
CA ALA A 118 17.82 -0.52 -25.67
C ALA A 118 19.14 -0.04 -25.03
N VAL A 119 20.25 -0.52 -25.57
CA VAL A 119 21.61 -0.11 -25.18
C VAL A 119 22.12 0.80 -26.29
N PHE A 120 22.47 2.03 -25.93
CA PHE A 120 23.08 3.00 -26.85
C PHE A 120 24.56 3.21 -26.49
N GLU A 121 25.27 3.97 -27.32
CA GLU A 121 26.60 4.45 -26.98
C GLU A 121 26.53 5.46 -25.83
N ASP A 122 27.57 5.52 -24.99
CA ASP A 122 27.59 6.32 -23.74
C ASP A 122 27.20 7.80 -23.96
N GLU A 123 27.61 8.40 -25.08
CA GLU A 123 27.24 9.78 -25.44
C GLU A 123 25.74 9.95 -25.74
N GLN A 124 25.11 8.95 -26.37
CA GLN A 124 23.67 8.95 -26.64
C GLN A 124 22.88 8.73 -25.34
N ASP A 125 23.31 7.83 -24.46
CA ASP A 125 22.63 7.62 -23.16
C ASP A 125 22.68 8.85 -22.26
N LEU A 126 23.81 9.57 -22.25
CA LEU A 126 23.95 10.85 -21.56
C LEU A 126 23.07 11.95 -22.15
N LYS A 127 22.94 12.02 -23.48
CA LYS A 127 22.04 12.96 -24.17
C LYS A 127 20.55 12.61 -23.97
N ASN A 128 20.22 11.32 -23.94
CA ASN A 128 18.85 10.83 -23.80
C ASN A 128 18.28 11.11 -22.41
N GLY A 129 19.13 11.16 -21.36
CA GLY A 129 18.69 11.50 -20.00
C GLY A 129 17.74 10.46 -19.37
N GLY A 130 17.66 9.26 -19.95
CA GLY A 130 16.80 8.17 -19.51
C GLY A 130 16.99 6.90 -20.33
N TYR A 131 16.39 5.82 -19.84
CA TYR A 131 16.37 4.53 -20.50
C TYR A 131 15.25 4.46 -21.54
N ILE A 132 15.53 3.89 -22.71
CA ILE A 132 14.50 3.60 -23.72
C ILE A 132 14.25 2.10 -23.71
N PHE A 133 12.99 1.73 -23.55
CA PHE A 133 12.54 0.35 -23.60
C PHE A 133 11.71 0.11 -24.86
N LYS A 134 12.20 -0.75 -25.75
CA LYS A 134 11.60 -1.08 -27.05
C LYS A 134 10.45 -2.05 -26.89
N GLU A 135 9.32 -1.80 -27.54
CA GLU A 135 8.13 -2.67 -27.44
C GLU A 135 7.62 -2.91 -26.01
N ALA A 136 8.00 -2.04 -25.06
CA ALA A 136 7.70 -2.21 -23.65
C ALA A 136 6.37 -1.57 -23.23
N ARG A 137 5.73 -0.76 -24.08
CA ARG A 137 4.46 -0.10 -23.74
C ARG A 137 3.38 -1.08 -23.24
N PRO A 138 3.14 -2.24 -23.86
CA PRO A 138 2.22 -3.25 -23.34
C PRO A 138 2.58 -3.75 -21.93
N ILE A 139 3.88 -3.79 -21.57
CA ILE A 139 4.33 -4.21 -20.24
C ILE A 139 3.88 -3.22 -19.18
N PHE A 140 4.03 -1.91 -19.45
CA PHE A 140 3.58 -0.85 -18.54
C PHE A 140 2.04 -0.78 -18.47
N GLU A 141 1.36 -0.94 -19.59
CA GLU A 141 -0.11 -0.93 -19.64
C GLU A 141 -0.71 -2.11 -18.87
N ASN A 142 -0.22 -3.33 -19.11
CA ASN A 142 -0.66 -4.51 -18.37
C ASN A 142 -0.37 -4.39 -16.87
N PHE A 143 0.82 -3.90 -16.51
CA PHE A 143 1.16 -3.65 -15.10
C PHE A 143 0.22 -2.64 -14.45
N SER A 144 -0.14 -1.56 -15.15
CA SER A 144 -1.09 -0.57 -14.67
C SER A 144 -2.49 -1.17 -14.46
N VAL A 145 -2.95 -2.02 -15.39
CA VAL A 145 -4.23 -2.74 -15.27
C VAL A 145 -4.22 -3.66 -14.06
N GLU A 146 -3.21 -4.51 -13.93
CA GLU A 146 -3.10 -5.47 -12.83
C GLU A 146 -3.04 -4.76 -11.46
N ILE A 147 -2.28 -3.66 -11.33
CA ILE A 147 -2.25 -2.87 -10.10
C ILE A 147 -3.61 -2.24 -9.81
N THR A 148 -4.30 -1.75 -10.83
CA THR A 148 -5.62 -1.12 -10.68
C THR A 148 -6.63 -2.14 -10.17
N GLU A 149 -6.64 -3.35 -10.72
CA GLU A 149 -7.51 -4.43 -10.24
C GLU A 149 -7.22 -4.80 -8.79
N ASP A 150 -5.94 -4.89 -8.40
CA ASP A 150 -5.54 -5.17 -7.03
C ASP A 150 -5.93 -4.05 -6.06
N ILE A 151 -5.84 -2.77 -6.48
CA ILE A 151 -6.34 -1.62 -5.72
C ILE A 151 -7.85 -1.73 -5.50
N GLU A 152 -8.62 -2.04 -6.53
CA GLU A 152 -10.08 -2.18 -6.42
C GLU A 152 -10.47 -3.36 -5.51
N ASN A 153 -9.73 -4.47 -5.56
CA ASN A 153 -9.93 -5.58 -4.63
C ASN A 153 -9.66 -5.14 -3.17
N LYS A 154 -8.60 -4.37 -2.92
CA LYS A 154 -8.33 -3.83 -1.57
C LYS A 154 -9.36 -2.81 -1.11
N LYS A 155 -9.91 -1.99 -2.01
CA LYS A 155 -11.02 -1.09 -1.67
C LYS A 155 -12.25 -1.87 -1.24
N LYS A 156 -12.57 -2.99 -1.90
CA LYS A 156 -13.66 -3.88 -1.48
C LYS A 156 -13.40 -4.49 -0.10
N GLU A 157 -12.20 -5.03 0.14
CA GLU A 157 -11.80 -5.53 1.46
C GLU A 157 -11.91 -4.46 2.56
N LEU A 158 -11.54 -3.22 2.23
CA LEU A 158 -11.66 -2.08 3.12
C LEU A 158 -13.12 -1.76 3.44
N GLU A 159 -14.01 -1.74 2.44
CA GLU A 159 -15.44 -1.50 2.65
C GLU A 159 -16.10 -2.60 3.49
N GLU A 160 -15.73 -3.86 3.26
CA GLU A 160 -16.15 -4.97 4.13
C GLU A 160 -15.67 -4.77 5.57
N ALA A 161 -14.39 -4.41 5.75
CA ALA A 161 -13.84 -4.12 7.06
C ALA A 161 -14.52 -2.92 7.75
N LYS A 162 -14.94 -1.91 7.00
CA LYS A 162 -15.68 -0.74 7.52
C LYS A 162 -17.12 -1.07 7.90
N ASN A 163 -17.83 -1.85 7.08
CA ASN A 163 -19.24 -2.22 7.29
C ASN A 163 -19.46 -3.06 8.54
N ILE A 164 -18.46 -3.86 8.94
CA ILE A 164 -18.52 -4.63 10.19
C ILE A 164 -18.40 -3.70 11.42
N TYR A 165 -17.91 -2.45 11.27
CA TYR A 165 -17.61 -1.55 12.41
C TYR A 165 -17.95 -0.06 12.18
N PRO A 166 -19.23 0.30 11.94
CA PRO A 166 -19.64 1.69 11.64
C PRO A 166 -19.36 2.69 12.78
N SER A 167 -19.22 2.23 14.03
CA SER A 167 -18.93 3.08 15.19
C SER A 167 -17.45 3.49 15.32
N MET A 168 -16.55 2.88 14.55
CA MET A 168 -15.10 3.17 14.61
C MET A 168 -14.68 4.34 13.71
N LEU A 169 -15.42 4.58 12.63
CA LEU A 169 -15.17 5.71 11.71
C LEU A 169 -15.77 7.03 12.21
N LYS A 170 -16.78 6.98 13.08
CA LYS A 170 -17.49 8.17 13.58
C LYS A 170 -16.65 9.10 14.48
N ARG A 171 -15.39 8.77 14.79
CA ARG A 171 -14.52 9.59 15.64
C ARG A 171 -13.28 10.17 14.95
N GLN A 172 -13.08 9.91 13.66
CA GLN A 172 -12.00 10.53 12.90
C GLN A 172 -12.61 11.32 11.74
N TYR A 173 -13.01 12.56 12.06
CA TYR A 173 -12.99 13.65 11.09
C TYR A 173 -11.55 13.78 10.59
N TYR A 174 -11.22 13.10 9.50
CA TYR A 174 -10.32 13.69 8.51
C TYR A 174 -11.23 14.50 7.59
N ASN A 175 -11.38 15.79 7.90
CA ASN A 175 -11.74 16.76 6.88
C ASN A 175 -10.54 16.81 5.93
N ILE A 176 -10.70 16.20 4.76
CA ILE A 176 -9.94 16.59 3.56
C ILE A 176 -10.67 17.80 2.98
#